data_AF-A0A662RFJ4-F1
#
_entry.id   AF-A0A662RFJ4-F1
#
_cell.length_a   1.000
_cell.length_b   1.000
_cell.length_c   1.000
_cell.angle_alpha   90.00
_cell.angle_beta   90.00
_cell.angle_gamma   90.00
#
_symmetry.space_group_name_H-M   'P 1'
#
loop_
_entity.id
_entity.type
_entity.pdbx_description
1 polymer ?
#
loop_
_entity_poly.entity_id
_entity_poly.type
_entity_poly.pdbx_seq_one_letter_code
_entity_poly.pdbx_strand_id
1 'polypeptide(L)'
;MGRWWHKDKEIDVVSLNDATKEILFVECKWKNLSRRQAEVVLGELSEKSRHVDWNNAARTEYFGIIGKRIEGKDELREKGFVVMDLDDF
;
A
#
# COMPACT_ATOMS: atom_id res chain seq x y z
N MET A 1 -11.06 6.46 5.35
CA MET A 1 -10.49 5.61 4.28
C MET A 1 -11.25 5.85 2.99
N GLY A 2 -10.56 5.93 1.86
CA GLY A 2 -11.20 6.10 0.55
C GLY A 2 -10.21 5.90 -0.59
N ARG A 3 -10.71 5.84 -1.83
CA ARG A 3 -9.87 5.85 -3.04
C ARG A 3 -9.26 7.23 -3.23
N TRP A 4 -8.08 7.27 -3.84
CA TRP A 4 -7.46 8.52 -4.29
C TRP A 4 -7.20 8.47 -5.79
N TRP A 5 -7.50 9.57 -6.48
CA TRP A 5 -7.32 9.71 -7.91
C TRP A 5 -6.77 11.09 -8.25
N HIS A 6 -5.75 11.14 -9.13
CA HIS A 6 -5.26 12.38 -9.71
C HIS A 6 -4.71 12.13 -11.12
N LYS A 7 -5.34 12.73 -12.13
CA LYS A 7 -5.03 12.53 -13.57
C LYS A 7 -5.14 11.06 -13.96
N ASP A 8 -4.01 10.41 -14.20
CA ASP A 8 -3.85 9.02 -14.63
C ASP A 8 -3.49 8.07 -13.48
N LYS A 9 -3.41 8.58 -12.24
CA LYS A 9 -2.94 7.82 -11.06
C LYS A 9 -4.10 7.50 -10.13
N GLU A 10 -4.18 6.24 -9.74
CA GLU A 10 -5.10 5.70 -8.74
C GLU A 10 -4.31 5.07 -7.59
N ILE A 11 -4.81 5.23 -6.36
CA ILE A 11 -4.49 4.40 -5.21
C ILE A 11 -5.81 3.84 -4.67
N ASP A 12 -5.93 2.51 -4.60
CA ASP A 12 -7.18 1.83 -4.25
C ASP A 12 -7.69 2.23 -2.86
N VAL A 13 -6.78 2.34 -1.87
CA VAL A 13 -7.12 2.79 -0.53
C VAL A 13 -6.06 3.73 0.03
N VAL A 14 -6.54 4.86 0.53
CA VAL A 14 -5.80 5.79 1.37
C VAL A 14 -6.50 5.91 2.73
N SER A 15 -5.74 5.73 3.81
CA SER A 15 -6.19 5.99 5.17
C SER A 15 -5.34 7.08 5.79
N LEU A 16 -5.97 8.02 6.49
CA LEU A 16 -5.32 9.16 7.14
C LEU A 16 -5.58 9.08 8.64
N ASN A 17 -4.56 9.38 9.43
CA ASN A 17 -4.69 9.65 10.86
C ASN A 17 -4.20 11.07 11.14
N ASP A 18 -5.14 12.01 11.27
CA ASP A 18 -4.82 13.44 11.48
C ASP A 18 -4.13 13.73 12.82
N ALA A 19 -4.33 12.87 13.83
CA ALA A 19 -3.75 13.06 15.16
C ALA A 19 -2.25 12.69 15.19
N THR A 20 -1.88 11.59 14.54
CA THR A 20 -0.49 11.08 14.49
C THR A 20 0.26 11.47 13.22
N LYS A 21 -0.43 12.07 12.24
CA LYS A 21 0.09 12.37 10.89
C LYS A 21 0.53 11.13 10.12
N GLU A 22 -0.12 10.00 10.37
CA GLU A 22 0.16 8.76 9.64
C GLU A 22 -0.74 8.65 8.41
N ILE A 23 -0.20 8.08 7.33
CA ILE A 23 -0.91 7.78 6.10
C ILE A 23 -0.61 6.36 5.64
N LEU A 24 -1.64 5.60 5.30
CA LEU A 24 -1.52 4.25 4.74
C LEU A 24 -2.03 4.25 3.31
N PHE A 25 -1.19 3.80 2.38
CA PHE A 25 -1.52 3.56 0.98
C PHE A 25 -1.61 2.06 0.73
N VAL A 26 -2.65 1.59 0.04
CA VAL A 26 -2.83 0.16 -0.27
C VAL A 26 -3.27 -0.03 -1.71
N GLU A 27 -2.72 -1.07 -2.33
CA GLU A 27 -3.16 -1.62 -3.61
C GLU A 27 -3.83 -2.97 -3.44
N CYS A 28 -4.96 -3.17 -4.13
CA CYS A 28 -5.67 -4.43 -4.19
C CYS A 28 -5.40 -5.11 -5.54
N LYS A 29 -4.90 -6.34 -5.49
CA LYS A 29 -4.64 -7.17 -6.67
C LYS A 29 -5.40 -8.48 -6.54
N TRP A 30 -6.46 -8.65 -7.31
CA TRP A 30 -7.31 -9.85 -7.28
C TRP A 30 -6.69 -11.06 -8.01
N LYS A 31 -5.44 -11.38 -7.70
CA LYS A 31 -4.65 -12.48 -8.27
C LYS A 31 -3.67 -13.03 -7.25
N ASN A 32 -3.07 -14.17 -7.56
CA ASN A 32 -1.93 -14.68 -6.81
C ASN A 32 -0.68 -13.91 -7.23
N LEU A 33 0.14 -13.53 -6.25
CA LEU A 33 1.36 -12.75 -6.46
C LEU A 33 2.55 -13.53 -5.92
N SER A 34 3.60 -13.64 -6.73
CA SER A 34 4.91 -13.95 -6.17
C SER A 34 5.44 -12.77 -5.36
N ARG A 35 6.38 -13.04 -4.46
CA ARG A 35 7.04 -11.98 -3.66
C ARG A 35 7.58 -10.85 -4.55
N ARG A 36 8.26 -11.19 -5.64
CA ARG A 36 8.82 -10.19 -6.57
C ARG A 36 7.74 -9.34 -7.22
N GLN A 37 6.59 -9.91 -7.58
CA GLN A 37 5.47 -9.15 -8.13
C GLN A 37 4.87 -8.21 -7.07
N ALA A 38 4.76 -8.65 -5.82
CA ALA A 38 4.32 -7.81 -4.72
C ALA A 38 5.29 -6.65 -4.47
N GLU A 39 6.61 -6.89 -4.48
CA GLU A 39 7.63 -5.84 -4.36
C GLU A 39 7.53 -4.80 -5.49
N VAL A 40 7.27 -5.22 -6.74
CA VAL A 40 7.05 -4.30 -7.86
C VAL A 40 5.82 -3.42 -7.61
N VAL A 41 4.69 -4.01 -7.22
CA VAL A 41 3.45 -3.26 -6.93
C VAL A 41 3.65 -2.25 -5.78
N LEU A 42 4.34 -2.65 -4.71
CA LEU A 42 4.65 -1.77 -3.58
C LEU A 42 5.58 -0.62 -3.99
N GLY A 43 6.55 -0.88 -4.87
CA GLY A 43 7.41 0.16 -5.44
C GLY A 43 6.63 1.16 -6.30
N GLU A 44 5.76 0.69 -7.18
CA GLU A 44 4.87 1.54 -7.98
C GLU A 44 3.92 2.36 -7.09
N LEU A 45 3.41 1.77 -6.02
CA LEU A 45 2.57 2.45 -5.04
C LEU A 45 3.31 3.57 -4.31
N SER A 46 4.57 3.34 -3.92
CA SER A 46 5.45 4.36 -3.34
C SER A 46 5.69 5.52 -4.30
N GLU A 47 5.93 5.28 -5.59
CA GLU A 47 6.06 6.38 -6.55
C GLU A 47 4.74 7.15 -6.74
N LYS A 48 3.58 6.47 -6.68
CA LYS A 48 2.27 7.13 -6.74
C LYS A 48 1.99 7.98 -5.49
N SER A 49 2.39 7.55 -4.31
CA SER A 49 2.12 8.27 -3.04
C SER A 49 2.73 9.67 -3.00
N ARG A 50 3.81 9.89 -3.75
CA ARG A 50 4.48 11.20 -3.89
C ARG A 50 3.59 12.29 -4.48
N HIS A 51 2.51 11.90 -5.17
CA HIS A 51 1.52 12.82 -5.73
C HIS A 51 0.38 13.16 -4.78
N VAL A 52 0.29 12.49 -3.63
CA VAL A 52 -0.72 12.76 -2.61
C VAL A 52 -0.24 13.93 -1.76
N ASP A 53 -0.91 15.06 -1.86
CA ASP A 53 -0.57 16.28 -1.11
C ASP A 53 -1.30 16.31 0.24
N TRP A 54 -0.67 15.75 1.27
CA TRP A 54 -1.21 15.76 2.63
C TRP A 54 -0.08 15.61 3.64
N ASN A 55 0.20 16.66 4.43
CA ASN A 55 1.22 16.68 5.50
C ASN A 55 2.62 16.19 5.08
N ASN A 56 3.03 16.37 3.81
CA ASN A 56 4.25 15.78 3.25
C ASN A 56 5.55 16.11 4.02
N ALA A 57 5.59 17.23 4.74
CA ALA A 57 6.74 17.61 5.56
C ALA A 57 6.86 16.87 6.90
N ALA A 58 5.79 16.22 7.37
CA ALA A 58 5.71 15.64 8.71
C ALA A 58 5.02 14.27 8.78
N ARG A 59 4.50 13.75 7.66
CA ARG A 59 3.74 12.51 7.65
C ARG A 59 4.64 11.28 7.76
N THR A 60 4.12 10.25 8.42
CA THR A 60 4.70 8.90 8.38
C THR A 60 3.92 8.06 7.37
N GLU A 61 4.62 7.47 6.41
CA GLU A 61 4.01 6.69 5.33
C GLU A 61 4.09 5.19 5.59
N TYR A 62 2.98 4.50 5.33
CA TYR A 62 2.87 3.06 5.32
C TYR A 62 2.34 2.58 3.98
N PHE A 63 2.81 1.41 3.56
CA PHE A 63 2.45 0.82 2.28
C PHE A 63 1.93 -0.58 2.48
N GLY A 64 0.88 -0.92 1.74
CA GLY A 64 0.27 -2.23 1.81
C GLY A 64 -0.18 -2.77 0.48
N ILE A 65 -0.38 -4.09 0.48
CA ILE A 65 -0.89 -4.83 -0.66
C ILE A 65 -1.86 -5.91 -0.19
N ILE A 66 -2.97 -6.03 -0.91
CA ILE A 66 -3.97 -7.08 -0.70
C ILE A 66 -4.04 -7.96 -1.93
N GLY A 67 -3.84 -9.26 -1.75
CA GLY A 67 -3.82 -10.26 -2.83
C GLY A 67 -4.90 -11.34 -2.67
N LYS A 68 -5.07 -12.21 -3.67
CA LYS A 68 -5.75 -13.50 -3.43
C LYS A 68 -4.87 -14.43 -2.59
N ARG A 69 -3.59 -14.51 -2.96
CA ARG A 69 -2.51 -15.18 -2.24
C ARG A 69 -1.21 -14.43 -2.52
N ILE A 70 -0.37 -14.23 -1.52
CA ILE A 70 0.92 -13.58 -1.68
C ILE A 70 2.01 -14.53 -1.17
N GLU A 71 3.02 -14.79 -2.01
CA GLU A 71 4.20 -15.54 -1.57
C GLU A 71 5.17 -14.63 -0.81
N GLY A 72 5.85 -15.16 0.21
CA GLY A 72 6.84 -14.40 1.00
C GLY A 72 6.23 -13.30 1.87
N LYS A 73 4.97 -13.47 2.34
CA LYS A 73 4.27 -12.46 3.17
C LYS A 73 5.08 -12.03 4.38
N ASP A 74 5.66 -12.99 5.11
CA ASP A 74 6.38 -12.71 6.35
C ASP A 74 7.61 -11.83 6.08
N GLU A 75 8.34 -12.10 5.01
CA GLU A 75 9.51 -11.32 4.60
C GLU A 75 9.14 -9.90 4.16
N LEU A 76 7.97 -9.72 3.56
CA LEU A 76 7.43 -8.39 3.23
C LEU A 76 6.97 -7.65 4.49
N ARG A 77 6.34 -8.35 5.44
CA ARG A 77 5.90 -7.80 6.73
C ARG A 77 7.09 -7.39 7.59
N GLU A 78 8.16 -8.18 7.60
CA GLU A 78 9.44 -7.85 8.26
C GLU A 78 10.06 -6.56 7.70
N LYS A 79 9.84 -6.25 6.42
CA LYS A 79 10.24 -4.97 5.79
C LYS A 79 9.31 -3.80 6.16
N GLY A 80 8.27 -4.02 6.95
CA GLY A 80 7.32 -2.99 7.40
C GLY A 80 6.11 -2.80 6.49
N PHE A 81 5.91 -3.67 5.47
CA PHE A 81 4.72 -3.59 4.62
C PHE A 81 3.49 -4.22 5.26
N VAL A 82 2.33 -3.61 5.05
CA VAL A 82 1.03 -4.20 5.40
C VAL A 82 0.63 -5.18 4.30
N VAL A 83 0.81 -6.48 4.54
CA VAL A 83 0.51 -7.51 3.54
C VAL A 83 -0.63 -8.39 4.02
N MET A 84 -1.71 -8.48 3.22
CA MET A 84 -2.84 -9.36 3.48
C MET A 84 -3.21 -10.16 2.23
N ASP A 85 -3.68 -11.38 2.44
CA ASP A 85 -4.36 -12.17 1.41
C ASP A 85 -5.55 -12.93 1.99
N LEU A 86 -6.18 -13.79 1.18
CA LEU A 86 -7.36 -14.53 1.61
C LEU A 86 -7.04 -15.66 2.59
N ASP A 87 -5.77 -16.09 2.69
CA ASP A 87 -5.36 -17.11 3.67
C ASP A 87 -5.22 -16.50 5.08
N ASP A 88 -5.32 -15.16 5.23
CA ASP A 88 -5.32 -14.46 6.53
C ASP A 88 -6.72 -14.36 7.18
N PHE A 89 -7.78 -14.89 6.55
CA PHE A 89 -9.19 -14.85 7.02
C PHE A 89 -9.88 -16.22 6.93
#